data_AF-A0A7J6N2A3-F1
#
_entry.id   AF-A0A7J6N2A3-F1
#
_cell.length_a   1.000
_cell.length_b   1.000
_cell.length_c   1.000
_cell.angle_alpha   90.00
_cell.angle_beta   90.00
_cell.angle_gamma   90.00
#
_symmetry.space_group_name_H-M   'P 1'
#
loop_
_entity.id
_entity.type
_entity.pdbx_description
1 polymer ?
#
loop_
_entity_poly.entity_id
_entity_poly.type
_entity_poly.pdbx_seq_one_letter_code
_entity_poly.pdbx_strand_id
1 'polypeptide(L)'
;MTAGGVSSNNSSTAEAQKCKLIHAEYNACMAKCNGNPSRCTKQEQALRQCGESLGINYCIQEGIDLMQCAKSPTKDGCAKQFVKMRECNRPSGAELAVSQDGGYTVTGSEAAKSRYLQGAGKLLGTTPPKRTAAQLSAACEAYAEANGIGERKNTRF
;
A
#
# COMPACT_ATOMS: atom_id res chain seq x y z
N MET A 1 23.73 48.20 -2.11
CA MET A 1 22.67 47.68 -2.98
C MET A 1 22.84 46.18 -3.09
N THR A 2 22.04 45.38 -2.38
CA THR A 2 21.98 43.93 -2.56
C THR A 2 20.54 43.47 -2.29
N ALA A 3 19.78 43.27 -3.36
CA ALA A 3 18.46 42.65 -3.33
C ALA A 3 18.66 41.13 -3.28
N GLY A 4 18.42 40.52 -2.12
CA GLY A 4 18.34 39.08 -1.94
C GLY A 4 16.90 38.61 -2.15
N GLY A 5 16.69 37.76 -3.15
CA GLY A 5 15.38 37.29 -3.59
C GLY A 5 14.60 36.52 -2.53
N VAL A 6 13.37 36.98 -2.29
CA VAL A 6 12.28 36.23 -1.65
C VAL A 6 11.21 36.06 -2.72
N SER A 7 11.29 35.01 -3.54
CA SER A 7 10.30 34.78 -4.61
C SER A 7 9.91 33.32 -4.84
N SER A 8 10.31 32.39 -3.97
CA SER A 8 10.08 30.95 -4.19
C SER A 8 8.83 30.38 -3.51
N ASN A 9 8.24 31.05 -2.51
CA ASN A 9 7.10 30.49 -1.75
C ASN A 9 5.71 30.79 -2.36
N ASN A 10 5.58 31.86 -3.15
CA ASN A 10 4.31 32.21 -3.79
C ASN A 10 4.01 31.34 -5.03
N SER A 11 5.04 30.99 -5.80
CA SER A 11 4.88 30.18 -7.01
C SER A 11 4.50 28.73 -6.69
N SER A 12 5.12 28.13 -5.68
CA SER A 12 4.81 26.75 -5.26
C SER A 12 3.40 26.60 -4.69
N THR A 13 2.91 27.62 -3.98
CA THR A 13 1.55 27.64 -3.42
C THR A 13 0.50 27.78 -4.53
N ALA A 14 0.74 28.66 -5.51
CA ALA A 14 -0.14 28.83 -6.67
C ALA A 14 -0.19 27.56 -7.56
N GLU A 15 0.96 26.93 -7.77
CA GLU A 15 1.08 25.68 -8.52
C GLU A 15 0.38 24.52 -7.80
N ALA A 16 0.58 24.37 -6.49
CA ALA A 16 -0.14 23.40 -5.67
C ALA A 16 -1.66 23.59 -5.73
N GLN A 17 -2.14 24.85 -5.76
CA GLN A 17 -3.56 25.15 -5.89
C GLN A 17 -4.10 24.76 -7.28
N LYS A 18 -3.33 25.01 -8.35
CA LYS A 18 -3.66 24.54 -9.69
C LYS A 18 -3.74 23.01 -9.76
N CYS A 19 -2.80 22.29 -9.15
CA CYS A 19 -2.83 20.83 -9.11
C CYS A 19 -4.04 20.28 -8.33
N LYS A 20 -4.48 20.95 -7.26
CA LYS A 20 -5.73 20.60 -6.56
C LYS A 20 -6.96 20.71 -7.45
N LEU A 21 -7.04 21.75 -8.29
CA LEU A 21 -8.15 21.92 -9.24
C LEU A 21 -8.13 20.82 -10.31
N ILE A 22 -6.97 20.53 -10.89
CA ILE A 22 -6.80 19.45 -11.88
C ILE A 22 -7.19 18.10 -11.26
N HIS A 23 -6.82 17.84 -10.00
CA HIS A 23 -7.20 16.62 -9.29
C HIS A 23 -8.73 16.53 -9.11
N ALA A 24 -9.39 17.63 -8.75
CA ALA A 24 -10.85 17.68 -8.64
C ALA A 24 -11.54 17.43 -10.00
N GLU A 25 -11.01 18.00 -11.09
CA GLU A 25 -11.51 17.75 -12.45
C GLU A 25 -11.35 16.30 -12.89
N TYR A 26 -10.21 15.67 -12.57
CA TYR A 26 -9.98 14.25 -12.82
C TYR A 26 -11.00 13.39 -12.07
N ASN A 27 -11.20 13.64 -10.77
CA ASN A 27 -12.16 12.90 -9.95
C ASN A 27 -13.60 13.09 -10.45
N ALA A 28 -13.98 14.30 -10.86
CA ALA A 28 -15.28 14.56 -11.46
C ALA A 28 -15.47 13.82 -12.79
N CYS A 29 -14.43 13.77 -13.64
CA CYS A 29 -14.46 12.99 -14.87
C CYS A 29 -14.62 11.49 -14.58
N MET A 30 -13.85 10.95 -13.63
CA MET A 30 -13.91 9.56 -13.22
C MET A 30 -15.30 9.17 -12.72
N ALA A 31 -15.91 10.00 -11.86
CA ALA A 31 -17.28 9.80 -11.39
C ALA A 31 -18.29 9.80 -12.54
N LYS A 32 -18.20 10.79 -13.45
CA LYS A 32 -19.10 10.91 -14.61
C LYS A 32 -18.94 9.75 -15.60
N CYS A 33 -17.74 9.20 -15.73
CA CYS A 33 -17.41 8.13 -16.67
C CYS A 33 -17.51 6.73 -16.06
N ASN A 34 -18.16 6.58 -14.90
CA ASN A 34 -18.33 5.32 -14.18
C ASN A 34 -16.98 4.60 -13.93
N GLY A 35 -15.96 5.36 -13.52
CA GLY A 35 -14.62 4.84 -13.24
C GLY A 35 -13.88 4.35 -14.49
N ASN A 36 -14.18 4.87 -15.68
CA ASN A 36 -13.44 4.53 -16.89
C ASN A 36 -12.28 5.53 -17.17
N PRO A 37 -11.02 5.18 -16.84
CA PRO A 37 -9.88 6.09 -17.01
C PRO A 37 -9.60 6.44 -18.48
N SER A 38 -9.93 5.58 -19.44
CA SER A 38 -9.72 5.87 -20.88
C SER A 38 -10.55 7.04 -21.40
N ARG A 39 -11.58 7.46 -20.64
CA ARG A 39 -12.41 8.63 -20.95
C ARG A 39 -11.92 9.93 -20.29
N CYS A 40 -10.91 9.84 -19.43
CA CYS A 40 -10.38 10.95 -18.62
C CYS A 40 -8.89 11.21 -18.88
N THR A 41 -8.37 10.75 -20.02
CA THR A 41 -6.93 10.78 -20.37
C THR A 41 -6.33 12.18 -20.34
N LYS A 42 -7.08 13.20 -20.76
CA LYS A 42 -6.61 14.60 -20.73
C LYS A 42 -6.35 15.07 -19.30
N GLN A 43 -7.31 14.85 -18.39
CA GLN A 43 -7.19 15.21 -16.99
C GLN A 43 -6.13 14.36 -16.29
N GLU A 44 -6.05 13.06 -16.64
CA GLU A 44 -5.03 12.16 -16.13
C GLU A 44 -3.61 12.66 -16.46
N GLN A 45 -3.35 12.98 -17.73
CA GLN A 45 -2.05 13.46 -18.17
C GLN A 45 -1.68 14.79 -17.48
N ALA A 46 -2.63 15.71 -17.36
CA ALA A 46 -2.42 16.97 -16.65
C ALA A 46 -2.11 16.73 -15.17
N LEU A 47 -2.78 15.77 -14.53
CA LEU A 47 -2.55 15.45 -13.11
C LEU A 47 -1.19 14.77 -12.89
N ARG A 48 -0.76 13.90 -13.81
CA ARG A 48 0.58 13.29 -13.80
C ARG A 48 1.67 14.35 -13.89
N GLN A 49 1.55 15.29 -14.84
CA GLN A 49 2.49 16.41 -14.98
C GLN A 49 2.55 17.28 -13.72
N CYS A 50 1.39 17.55 -13.10
CA CYS A 50 1.33 18.27 -11.83
C CYS A 50 2.00 17.52 -10.67
N GLY A 51 1.82 16.20 -10.63
CA GLY A 51 2.47 15.34 -9.66
C GLY A 51 4.00 15.35 -9.82
N GLU A 52 4.48 15.28 -11.04
CA GLU A 52 5.91 15.35 -11.36
C GLU A 52 6.53 16.69 -10.95
N SER A 53 5.86 17.82 -11.20
CA SER A 53 6.41 19.14 -10.86
C SER A 53 6.49 19.40 -9.36
N LEU A 54 5.60 18.81 -8.57
CA LEU A 54 5.54 18.97 -7.11
C LEU A 54 6.12 17.79 -6.33
N GLY A 55 6.55 16.72 -7.00
CA GLY A 55 6.96 15.47 -6.35
C GLY A 55 5.82 14.76 -5.60
N ILE A 56 4.57 14.96 -6.03
CA ILE A 56 3.37 14.38 -5.42
C ILE A 56 2.88 13.20 -6.26
N ASN A 57 2.70 12.03 -5.65
CA ASN A 57 1.99 10.92 -6.28
C ASN A 57 0.48 11.03 -6.01
N TYR A 58 -0.33 11.15 -7.06
CA TYR A 58 -1.79 11.18 -6.99
C TYR A 58 -2.45 9.78 -7.06
N CYS A 59 -1.66 8.72 -6.99
CA CYS A 59 -2.12 7.33 -6.95
C CYS A 59 -2.94 6.90 -8.17
N ILE A 60 -2.65 7.53 -9.32
CA ILE A 60 -3.38 7.30 -10.56
C ILE A 60 -3.19 5.86 -11.01
N GLN A 61 -1.95 5.37 -11.03
CA GLN A 61 -1.66 4.02 -11.51
C GLN A 61 -2.24 2.96 -10.57
N GLU A 62 -2.09 3.13 -9.27
CA GLU A 62 -2.64 2.25 -8.25
C GLU A 62 -4.17 2.18 -8.34
N GLY A 63 -4.83 3.30 -8.61
CA GLY A 63 -6.26 3.35 -8.85
C GLY A 63 -6.68 2.62 -10.13
N ILE A 64 -5.96 2.82 -11.24
CA ILE A 64 -6.22 2.12 -12.51
C ILE A 64 -6.04 0.61 -12.34
N ASP A 65 -4.94 0.18 -11.73
CA ASP A 65 -4.65 -1.23 -11.48
C ASP A 65 -5.73 -1.87 -10.60
N LEU A 66 -6.20 -1.15 -9.57
CA LEU A 66 -7.29 -1.61 -8.71
C LEU A 66 -8.61 -1.74 -9.46
N MET A 67 -8.99 -0.75 -10.27
CA MET A 67 -10.22 -0.82 -11.07
C MET A 67 -10.16 -1.94 -12.12
N GLN A 68 -9.00 -2.15 -12.74
CA GLN A 68 -8.81 -3.24 -13.69
C GLN A 68 -8.93 -4.59 -13.00
N CYS A 69 -8.30 -4.76 -11.83
CA CYS A 69 -8.44 -5.96 -11.04
C CYS A 69 -9.89 -6.17 -10.57
N ALA A 70 -10.59 -5.12 -10.12
CA ALA A 70 -11.98 -5.26 -9.69
C ALA A 70 -12.91 -5.74 -10.81
N LYS A 71 -12.61 -5.42 -12.08
CA LYS A 71 -13.33 -5.93 -13.26
C LYS A 71 -12.99 -7.39 -13.58
N SER A 72 -11.74 -7.80 -13.35
CA SER A 72 -11.28 -9.17 -13.58
C SER A 72 -10.37 -9.61 -12.42
N PRO A 73 -10.96 -10.08 -11.31
CA PRO A 73 -10.20 -10.33 -10.08
C PRO A 73 -9.18 -11.45 -10.24
N THR A 74 -8.01 -11.24 -9.65
CA THR A 74 -6.98 -12.26 -9.45
C THR A 74 -7.37 -13.23 -8.33
N LYS A 75 -6.60 -14.32 -8.16
CA LYS A 75 -6.87 -15.35 -7.13
C LYS A 75 -6.88 -14.80 -5.69
N ASP A 76 -6.21 -13.68 -5.45
CA ASP A 76 -6.17 -12.95 -4.18
C ASP A 76 -7.24 -11.85 -4.08
N GLY A 77 -8.22 -11.81 -4.99
CA GLY A 77 -9.36 -10.88 -4.92
C GLY A 77 -8.95 -9.40 -4.94
N CYS A 78 -7.85 -9.07 -5.61
CA CYS A 78 -7.28 -7.72 -5.68
C CYS A 78 -6.66 -7.18 -4.39
N ALA A 79 -6.42 -8.02 -3.38
CA ALA A 79 -5.85 -7.60 -2.09
C ALA A 79 -4.56 -6.77 -2.27
N LYS A 80 -3.68 -7.16 -3.19
CA LYS A 80 -2.44 -6.43 -3.50
C LYS A 80 -2.71 -5.02 -4.01
N GLN A 81 -3.66 -4.85 -4.93
CA GLN A 81 -4.02 -3.56 -5.50
C GLN A 81 -4.68 -2.65 -4.46
N PHE A 82 -5.52 -3.22 -3.59
CA PHE A 82 -6.11 -2.48 -2.47
C PHE A 82 -5.03 -1.92 -1.53
N VAL A 83 -4.05 -2.75 -1.15
CA VAL A 83 -2.96 -2.28 -0.28
C VAL A 83 -2.10 -1.24 -0.99
N LYS A 84 -1.73 -1.45 -2.26
CA LYS A 84 -0.97 -0.45 -3.04
C LYS A 84 -1.68 0.91 -3.08
N MET A 85 -2.98 0.92 -3.38
CA MET A 85 -3.76 2.15 -3.43
C MET A 85 -3.86 2.83 -2.06
N ARG A 86 -4.12 2.04 -1.00
CA ARG A 86 -4.24 2.53 0.37
C ARG A 86 -2.93 3.11 0.90
N GLU A 87 -1.80 2.50 0.55
CA GLU A 87 -0.47 2.96 0.97
C GLU A 87 0.02 4.15 0.15
N CYS A 88 -0.32 4.22 -1.15
CA CYS A 88 -0.05 5.41 -1.95
C CYS A 88 -0.82 6.63 -1.44
N ASN A 89 -2.11 6.48 -1.09
CA ASN A 89 -2.95 7.59 -0.65
C ASN A 89 -2.61 8.12 0.76
N ARG A 90 -1.55 7.60 1.38
CA ARG A 90 -1.12 7.98 2.73
C ARG A 90 -0.34 9.30 2.65
N PRO A 91 -0.71 10.35 3.40
CA PRO A 91 -0.07 11.67 3.29
C PRO A 91 1.43 11.66 3.56
N SER A 92 1.88 10.78 4.45
CA SER A 92 3.28 10.63 4.85
C SER A 92 4.05 9.60 4.00
N GLY A 93 3.47 9.13 2.90
CA GLY A 93 3.99 8.04 2.09
C GLY A 93 3.65 6.64 2.63
N ALA A 94 3.97 5.63 1.82
CA ALA A 94 3.70 4.23 2.10
C ALA A 94 4.49 3.72 3.31
N GLU A 95 3.79 3.06 4.23
CA GLU A 95 4.40 2.37 5.37
C GLU A 95 4.40 0.85 5.20
N LEU A 96 3.64 0.34 4.23
CA LEU A 96 3.67 -1.05 3.82
C LEU A 96 3.93 -1.13 2.31
N ALA A 97 4.80 -2.05 1.91
CA ALA A 97 5.02 -2.38 0.51
C ALA A 97 4.95 -3.89 0.30
N VAL A 98 4.52 -4.33 -0.88
CA VAL A 98 4.58 -5.75 -1.26
C VAL A 98 6.05 -6.14 -1.48
N SER A 99 6.53 -7.18 -0.79
CA SER A 99 7.90 -7.67 -0.94
C SER A 99 8.06 -8.52 -2.21
N GLN A 100 9.30 -8.62 -2.72
CA GLN A 100 9.62 -9.49 -3.86
C GLN A 100 9.45 -10.98 -3.53
N ASP A 101 9.71 -11.38 -2.28
CA ASP A 101 9.63 -12.77 -1.81
C ASP A 101 8.19 -13.22 -1.49
N GLY A 102 7.20 -12.34 -1.72
CA GLY A 102 5.85 -12.52 -1.23
C GLY A 102 5.72 -12.04 0.21
N GLY A 103 4.58 -11.42 0.51
CA GLY A 103 4.32 -10.76 1.79
C GLY A 103 4.26 -9.25 1.68
N TYR A 104 4.24 -8.59 2.84
CA TYR A 104 4.47 -7.15 2.95
C TYR A 104 5.70 -6.87 3.80
N THR A 105 6.34 -5.74 3.54
CA THR A 105 7.45 -5.20 4.33
C THR A 105 7.07 -3.82 4.85
N VAL A 106 7.59 -3.47 6.02
CA VAL A 106 7.39 -2.14 6.61
C VAL A 106 8.38 -1.16 5.98
N THR A 107 7.87 -0.05 5.46
CA THR A 107 8.63 0.99 4.76
C THR A 107 8.43 2.37 5.40
N GLY A 108 9.00 3.42 4.81
CA GLY A 108 8.84 4.81 5.27
C GLY A 108 9.96 5.28 6.21
N SER A 109 9.70 6.39 6.91
CA SER A 109 10.64 7.00 7.84
C SER A 109 10.83 6.17 9.13
N GLU A 110 11.87 6.44 9.91
CA GLU A 110 12.08 5.75 11.19
C GLU A 110 10.90 5.94 12.17
N ALA A 111 10.26 7.11 12.16
CA ALA A 111 9.05 7.38 12.94
C ALA A 111 7.81 6.61 12.42
N ALA A 112 7.79 6.23 11.15
CA ALA A 112 6.78 5.30 10.62
C ALA A 112 7.06 3.88 11.11
N LYS A 113 8.30 3.42 10.96
CA LYS A 113 8.72 2.07 11.38
C LYS A 113 8.54 1.83 12.87
N SER A 114 8.78 2.83 13.71
CA SER A 114 8.63 2.73 15.17
C SER A 114 7.18 2.49 15.63
N ARG A 115 6.19 2.66 14.75
CA ARG A 115 4.79 2.31 15.04
C ARG A 115 4.49 0.82 14.87
N TYR A 116 5.41 0.06 14.29
CA TYR A 116 5.29 -1.38 14.10
C TYR A 116 6.17 -2.11 15.11
N LEU A 117 5.67 -3.22 15.64
CA LEU A 117 6.46 -4.12 16.47
C LEU A 117 7.68 -4.62 15.68
N GLN A 118 8.82 -4.75 16.37
CA GLN A 118 10.01 -5.30 15.76
C GLN A 118 9.73 -6.71 15.23
N GLY A 119 9.99 -6.93 13.94
CA GLY A 119 9.67 -8.20 13.28
C GLY A 119 8.24 -8.31 12.73
N ALA A 120 7.40 -7.28 12.83
CA ALA A 120 6.04 -7.26 12.23
C ALA A 120 6.05 -7.54 10.72
N GLY A 121 7.13 -7.20 10.01
CA GLY A 121 7.30 -7.56 8.60
C GLY A 121 7.21 -9.07 8.33
N LYS A 122 7.54 -9.92 9.31
CA LYS A 122 7.44 -11.39 9.20
C LYS A 122 5.99 -11.90 9.29
N LEU A 123 5.08 -11.11 9.85
CA LEU A 123 3.66 -11.48 10.01
C LEU A 123 2.85 -11.26 8.73
N LEU A 124 3.44 -10.62 7.73
CA LEU A 124 2.74 -10.10 6.58
C LEU A 124 2.73 -11.08 5.39
N GLY A 125 2.83 -12.39 5.62
CA GLY A 125 2.82 -13.40 4.56
C GLY A 125 1.58 -13.30 3.66
N THR A 126 1.78 -13.19 2.35
CA THR A 126 0.67 -13.07 1.38
C THR A 126 0.13 -14.41 0.90
N THR A 127 0.74 -15.51 1.31
CA THR A 127 0.35 -16.85 0.89
C THR A 127 -0.02 -17.68 2.12
N PRO A 128 -1.30 -18.04 2.27
CA PRO A 128 -1.73 -18.95 3.32
C PRO A 128 -0.92 -20.25 3.25
N PRO A 129 -0.52 -20.83 4.41
CA PRO A 129 0.15 -22.12 4.41
C PRO A 129 -0.78 -23.17 3.77
N LYS A 130 -0.19 -24.09 2.99
CA LYS A 130 -0.93 -25.24 2.47
C LYS A 130 -1.34 -26.14 3.63
N ARG A 131 -2.50 -26.79 3.54
CA ARG A 131 -2.90 -27.78 4.53
C ARG A 131 -2.16 -29.09 4.26
N THR A 132 -1.25 -29.49 5.15
CA THR A 132 -0.60 -30.80 5.11
C THR A 132 -0.64 -31.45 6.48
N ALA A 133 -0.68 -32.79 6.52
CA ALA A 133 -0.67 -33.54 7.79
C ALA A 133 0.58 -33.23 8.61
N ALA A 134 1.75 -33.17 7.97
CA ALA A 134 3.02 -32.84 8.62
C ALA A 134 2.99 -31.47 9.29
N GLN A 135 2.48 -30.43 8.62
CA GLN A 135 2.38 -29.09 9.20
C GLN A 135 1.39 -29.02 10.36
N LEU A 136 0.29 -29.79 10.30
CA LEU A 136 -0.67 -29.86 11.41
C LEU A 136 -0.06 -30.55 12.63
N SER A 137 0.60 -31.70 12.45
CA SER A 137 1.27 -32.42 13.56
C SER A 137 2.36 -31.57 14.19
N ALA A 138 3.22 -30.95 13.38
CA ALA A 138 4.30 -30.09 13.88
C ALA A 138 3.74 -28.88 14.66
N ALA A 139 2.64 -28.27 14.20
CA ALA A 139 2.00 -27.18 14.93
C ALA A 139 1.40 -27.64 16.28
N CYS A 140 0.78 -28.82 16.32
CA CYS A 140 0.26 -29.40 17.56
C CYS A 140 1.37 -29.74 18.57
N GLU A 141 2.47 -30.33 18.10
CA GLU A 141 3.64 -30.66 18.92
C GLU A 141 4.28 -29.39 19.50
N ALA A 142 4.53 -28.39 18.66
CA ALA A 142 5.07 -27.10 19.09
C ALA A 142 4.15 -26.40 20.10
N TYR A 143 2.84 -26.46 19.90
CA TYR A 143 1.87 -25.93 20.85
C TYR A 143 1.90 -26.68 22.18
N ALA A 144 1.96 -28.01 22.16
CA ALA A 144 2.02 -28.83 23.36
C ALA A 144 3.30 -28.55 24.17
N GLU A 145 4.45 -28.44 23.51
CA GLU A 145 5.73 -28.07 24.12
C GLU A 145 5.68 -26.68 24.76
N ALA A 146 5.20 -25.67 24.02
CA ALA A 146 5.09 -24.30 24.51
C ALA A 146 4.18 -24.14 25.75
N ASN A 147 3.23 -25.05 25.92
CA ASN A 147 2.32 -25.06 27.07
C ASN A 147 2.73 -26.07 28.16
N GLY A 148 3.91 -26.70 28.05
CA GLY A 148 4.37 -27.68 29.05
C GLY A 148 3.50 -28.94 29.11
N ILE A 149 2.69 -29.20 28.08
CA ILE A 149 1.87 -30.41 27.94
C ILE A 149 2.74 -31.61 27.49
N GLY A 150 3.98 -31.32 27.10
CA GLY A 150 4.98 -32.24 26.54
C GLY A 150 5.71 -33.17 27.51
N GLU A 151 5.20 -33.46 28.72
CA GLU A 151 5.69 -34.59 29.53
C GLU A 151 4.53 -35.30 30.27
N ARG A 152 3.83 -36.18 29.55
CA ARG A 152 3.33 -37.43 30.14
C ARG A 152 3.74 -38.62 29.28
N LYS A 153 5.05 -38.83 29.17
CA LYS A 153 5.64 -40.12 28.77
C LYS A 153 6.08 -40.91 30.02
N ASN A 154 5.16 -41.21 30.94
CA ASN A 154 5.22 -42.39 31.83
C ASN A 154 4.05 -42.39 32.83
N THR A 155 3.23 -43.44 32.84
CA THR A 155 3.26 -44.49 33.88
C THR A 155 2.34 -45.62 33.44
N ARG A 156 2.94 -46.81 33.31
CA ARG A 156 2.35 -48.17 33.30
C ARG A 156 0.84 -48.25 33.59
N PHE A 157 0.14 -48.95 32.71
CA PHE A 157 -0.82 -49.98 33.13
C PHE A 157 -0.45 -51.27 32.40
#